data_AF-A0A933GBG4-F1
#
_entry.id   AF-A0A933GBG4-F1
#
_cell.length_a   1.000
_cell.length_b   1.000
_cell.length_c   1.000
_cell.angle_alpha   90.00
_cell.angle_beta   90.00
_cell.angle_gamma   90.00
#
_symmetry.space_group_name_H-M   'P 1'
#
loop_
_entity.id
_entity.type
_entity.pdbx_description
1 polymer ?
#
loop_
_entity_poly.entity_id
_entity_poly.type
_entity_poly.pdbx_seq_one_letter_code
_entity_poly.pdbx_strand_id
1 'polypeptide(L)'
;MTKRLPALIRRARRLSGERDRLVDSLVREWAEALRDQGLSPADLEELWAGLTEEAVRRHRRSGNGRWPPEAVRREAAAVIAQVRERVDRELSGRPEPA
;
A
#
# COMPACT_ATOMS: atom_id res chain seq x y z
N MET A 1 -29.40 -15.60 -17.93
CA MET A 1 -28.06 -14.97 -18.07
C MET A 1 -27.52 -14.63 -16.69
N THR A 2 -26.29 -15.02 -16.40
CA THR A 2 -25.68 -15.09 -15.06
C THR A 2 -25.56 -13.72 -14.37
N LYS A 3 -26.46 -13.42 -13.43
CA LYS A 3 -26.47 -12.21 -12.58
C LYS A 3 -25.20 -12.02 -11.71
N ARG A 4 -24.24 -12.95 -11.78
CA ARG A 4 -23.04 -13.01 -10.93
C ARG A 4 -21.91 -12.09 -11.42
N LEU A 5 -21.68 -11.99 -12.73
CA LEU A 5 -20.56 -11.20 -13.28
C LEU A 5 -20.72 -9.68 -13.01
N PRO A 6 -21.87 -9.04 -13.28
CA PRO A 6 -22.03 -7.62 -12.97
C PRO A 6 -21.94 -7.29 -11.47
N ALA A 7 -22.35 -8.23 -10.60
CA ALA A 7 -22.20 -8.09 -9.15
C ALA A 7 -20.73 -8.17 -8.72
N LEU A 8 -19.95 -9.09 -9.30
CA LEU A 8 -18.51 -9.20 -9.06
C LEU A 8 -17.76 -7.94 -9.53
N ILE A 9 -18.11 -7.40 -10.70
CA ILE A 9 -17.50 -6.16 -11.22
C ILE A 9 -17.76 -4.99 -10.27
N ARG A 10 -19.02 -4.80 -9.82
CA ARG A 10 -19.36 -3.74 -8.85
C ARG A 10 -18.60 -3.90 -7.54
N ARG A 11 -18.49 -5.14 -7.04
CA ARG A 11 -17.73 -5.43 -5.82
C ARG A 11 -16.24 -5.12 -5.99
N ALA A 12 -15.63 -5.51 -7.12
CA ALA A 12 -14.23 -5.23 -7.40
C ALA A 12 -13.95 -3.72 -7.44
N ARG A 13 -14.80 -2.94 -8.12
CA ARG A 13 -14.69 -1.47 -8.16
C ARG A 13 -14.81 -0.84 -6.77
N ARG A 14 -15.77 -1.31 -5.95
CA ARG A 14 -15.94 -0.82 -4.58
C ARG A 14 -14.70 -1.08 -3.73
N LEU A 15 -14.17 -2.31 -3.78
CA LEU A 15 -12.95 -2.69 -3.05
C LEU A 15 -11.73 -1.89 -3.51
N SER A 16 -11.61 -1.60 -4.80
CA SER A 16 -10.56 -0.73 -5.33
C SER A 16 -10.67 0.67 -4.74
N GLY A 17 -11.86 1.28 -4.76
CA GLY A 17 -12.05 2.62 -4.18
C GLY A 17 -11.87 2.66 -2.66
N GLU A 18 -12.21 1.58 -1.94
CA GLU A 18 -11.91 1.44 -0.51
C GLU A 18 -10.40 1.37 -0.26
N ARG A 19 -9.65 0.58 -1.06
CA ARG A 19 -8.18 0.53 -1.02
C ARG A 19 -7.57 1.90 -1.26
N ASP A 20 -8.01 2.61 -2.29
CA ASP A 20 -7.42 3.90 -2.67
C ASP A 20 -7.57 4.94 -1.56
N ARG A 21 -8.73 4.99 -0.89
CA ARG A 21 -8.95 5.84 0.29
C ARG A 21 -8.08 5.47 1.49
N LEU A 22 -7.88 4.16 1.72
CA LEU A 22 -6.97 3.69 2.79
C LEU A 22 -5.53 4.11 2.49
N VAL A 23 -5.10 3.99 1.23
CA VAL A 23 -3.78 4.47 0.78
C VAL A 23 -3.66 5.98 0.99
N ASP A 24 -4.66 6.78 0.60
CA ASP A 24 -4.63 8.23 0.79
C ASP A 24 -4.50 8.64 2.27
N SER A 25 -5.24 7.98 3.18
CA SER A 25 -5.14 8.24 4.62
C SER A 25 -3.75 7.90 5.16
N LEU A 26 -3.24 6.72 4.81
CA LEU A 26 -1.91 6.27 5.24
C LEU A 26 -0.82 7.22 4.74
N VAL A 27 -0.89 7.67 3.49
CA VAL A 27 0.09 8.62 2.94
C VAL A 27 0.14 9.90 3.77
N ARG A 28 -1.02 10.46 4.14
CA ARG A 28 -1.06 11.68 4.96
C ARG A 28 -0.48 11.46 6.35
N GLU A 29 -0.91 10.40 7.02
CA GLU A 29 -0.44 10.05 8.37
C GLU A 29 1.07 9.80 8.39
N TRP A 30 1.60 9.06 7.40
CA TRP A 30 3.04 8.83 7.25
C TRP A 30 3.81 10.12 6.95
N ALA A 31 3.33 10.93 6.02
CA ALA A 31 4.00 12.19 5.67
C ALA A 31 4.06 13.14 6.88
N GLU A 32 2.98 13.24 7.66
CA GLU A 32 2.96 14.00 8.91
C GLU A 32 3.93 13.45 9.95
N ALA A 33 3.92 12.14 10.18
CA ALA A 33 4.80 11.51 11.17
C ALA A 33 6.28 11.60 10.81
N LEU A 34 6.63 11.57 9.52
CA LEU A 34 8.02 11.55 9.04
C LEU A 34 8.61 12.95 8.79
N ARG A 35 7.78 13.99 8.62
CA ARG A 35 8.22 15.36 8.22
C ARG A 35 9.31 15.94 9.13
N ASP A 36 9.23 15.66 10.43
CA ASP A 36 10.15 16.22 11.43
C ASP A 36 11.19 15.21 11.95
N GLN A 37 11.27 14.02 11.34
CA GLN A 37 12.16 12.95 11.80
C GLN A 37 13.59 13.07 11.26
N GLY A 38 13.84 13.95 10.29
CA GLY A 38 15.18 14.16 9.72
C GLY A 38 15.78 12.93 9.05
N LEU A 39 14.94 11.97 8.64
CA LEU A 39 15.37 10.72 8.03
C LEU A 39 16.02 10.96 6.68
N SER A 40 17.16 10.29 6.44
CA SER A 40 17.76 10.27 5.13
C SER A 40 16.93 9.41 4.17
N PRO A 41 17.10 9.59 2.84
CA PRO A 41 16.48 8.69 1.86
C PRO A 41 16.80 7.21 2.09
N ALA A 42 18.00 6.89 2.58
CA ALA A 42 18.41 5.51 2.88
C ALA A 42 17.66 4.95 4.09
N ASP A 43 17.44 5.77 5.14
CA ASP A 43 16.66 5.36 6.31
C ASP A 43 15.20 5.07 5.94
N LEU A 44 14.64 5.88 5.02
CA LEU A 44 13.31 5.63 4.48
C LEU A 44 13.27 4.33 3.68
N GLU A 45 14.28 4.02 2.86
CA GLU A 45 14.35 2.75 2.13
C GLU A 45 14.36 1.53 3.05
N GLU A 46 15.18 1.57 4.09
CA GLU A 46 15.28 0.49 5.08
C GLU A 46 13.96 0.31 5.84
N LEU A 47 13.31 1.41 6.24
CA LEU A 47 11.99 1.41 6.87
C LEU A 47 10.94 0.72 5.97
N TRP A 48 10.86 1.11 4.70
CA TRP A 48 9.89 0.53 3.76
C TRP A 48 10.15 -0.96 3.49
N ALA A 49 11.43 -1.36 3.41
CA ALA A 49 11.82 -2.76 3.28
C ALA A 49 11.39 -3.59 4.51
N GLY A 50 11.61 -3.06 5.72
CA GLY A 50 11.21 -3.70 6.98
C GLY A 50 9.70 -3.91 7.09
N LEU A 51 8.90 -2.90 6.71
CA LEU A 51 7.43 -2.99 6.69
C LEU A 51 6.92 -4.03 5.69
N THR A 52 7.56 -4.14 4.53
CA THR A 52 7.22 -5.14 3.50
C THR A 52 7.44 -6.56 4.02
N GLU A 53 8.61 -6.83 4.60
CA GLU A 53 8.92 -8.15 5.14
C GLU A 53 8.04 -8.52 6.35
N GLU A 54 7.70 -7.55 7.20
CA GLU A 54 6.75 -7.78 8.29
C GLU A 54 5.34 -8.09 7.77
N ALA A 55 4.85 -7.38 6.76
CA ALA A 55 3.55 -7.65 6.14
C ALA A 55 3.50 -9.07 5.55
N VAL A 56 4.54 -9.49 4.84
CA VAL A 56 4.69 -10.86 4.31
C VAL A 56 4.69 -11.89 5.46
N ARG A 57 5.43 -11.63 6.54
CA ARG A 57 5.51 -12.53 7.70
C ARG A 57 4.16 -12.64 8.43
N ARG A 58 3.46 -11.53 8.64
CA ARG A 58 2.11 -11.54 9.25
C ARG A 58 1.12 -12.30 8.39
N HIS A 59 1.15 -12.11 7.07
CA HIS A 59 0.24 -12.85 6.19
C HIS A 59 0.51 -14.36 6.20
N ARG A 60 1.80 -14.78 6.18
CA ARG A 60 2.18 -16.18 6.36
C ARG A 60 1.65 -16.76 7.68
N ARG A 61 1.74 -16.01 8.78
CA ARG A 61 1.22 -16.40 10.11
C ARG A 61 -0.30 -16.40 10.20
N SER A 62 -0.97 -15.52 9.48
CA SER A 62 -2.44 -15.39 9.48
C SER A 62 -3.15 -16.59 8.85
N GLY A 63 -2.40 -17.53 8.25
CA GLY A 63 -2.89 -18.87 7.93
C GLY A 63 -4.09 -18.91 6.97
N ASN A 64 -4.40 -17.79 6.30
CA ASN A 64 -5.68 -17.69 5.61
C ASN A 64 -5.73 -18.58 4.35
N GLY A 65 -4.60 -19.21 3.97
CA GLY A 65 -4.48 -20.33 3.01
C GLY A 65 -5.00 -20.07 1.58
N ARG A 66 -5.62 -18.92 1.37
CA ARG A 66 -6.47 -18.61 0.23
C ARG A 66 -5.68 -18.06 -0.94
N TRP A 67 -4.48 -17.52 -0.68
CA TRP A 67 -3.65 -16.89 -1.68
C TRP A 67 -2.21 -17.41 -1.59
N PRO A 68 -1.55 -17.68 -2.74
CA PRO A 68 -0.15 -18.05 -2.78
C PRO A 68 0.72 -16.97 -2.11
N PRO A 69 1.78 -17.34 -1.36
CA PRO A 69 2.69 -16.38 -0.72
C PRO A 69 3.29 -15.35 -1.67
N GLU A 70 3.60 -15.75 -2.91
CA GLU A 70 4.14 -14.88 -3.96
C GLU A 70 3.12 -13.84 -4.43
N ALA A 71 1.84 -14.19 -4.52
CA ALA A 71 0.78 -13.26 -4.93
C ALA A 71 0.58 -12.18 -3.86
N VAL A 72 0.65 -12.57 -2.59
CA VAL A 72 0.57 -11.65 -1.45
C VAL A 72 1.80 -10.75 -1.40
N ARG A 73 3.00 -11.31 -1.59
CA ARG A 73 4.25 -10.53 -1.64
C ARG A 73 4.17 -9.47 -2.74
N ARG A 74 3.66 -9.83 -3.93
CA ARG A 74 3.51 -8.91 -5.05
C ARG A 74 2.52 -7.79 -4.75
N GLU A 75 1.36 -8.11 -4.17
CA GLU A 75 0.35 -7.10 -3.83
C GLU A 75 0.84 -6.18 -2.70
N ALA A 76 1.44 -6.74 -1.64
CA ALA A 76 2.01 -5.96 -0.55
C ALA A 76 3.12 -5.03 -1.04
N ALA A 77 4.03 -5.52 -1.90
CA ALA A 77 5.07 -4.71 -2.51
C ALA A 77 4.48 -3.59 -3.38
N ALA A 78 3.43 -3.87 -4.17
CA ALA A 78 2.76 -2.86 -5.00
C ALA A 78 2.10 -1.75 -4.16
N VAL A 79 1.38 -2.12 -3.10
CA VAL A 79 0.73 -1.14 -2.20
C VAL A 79 1.78 -0.32 -1.45
N ILE A 80 2.83 -0.94 -0.93
CA ILE A 80 3.89 -0.24 -0.21
C ILE A 80 4.68 0.68 -1.16
N ALA A 81 4.96 0.25 -2.39
CA ALA A 81 5.59 1.10 -3.39
C ALA A 81 4.73 2.34 -3.70
N GLN A 82 3.42 2.17 -3.85
CA GLN A 82 2.49 3.28 -4.08
C GLN A 82 2.44 4.26 -2.89
N VAL A 83 2.44 3.75 -1.66
CA VAL A 83 2.51 4.59 -0.44
C VAL A 83 3.85 5.33 -0.39
N ARG A 84 4.96 4.62 -0.56
CA ARG A 84 6.31 5.20 -0.57
C ARG A 84 6.41 6.34 -1.58
N GLU A 85 6.03 6.09 -2.84
CA GLU A 85 6.13 7.09 -3.90
C GLU A 85 5.36 8.37 -3.54
N ARG A 86 4.16 8.23 -2.97
CA ARG A 86 3.31 9.37 -2.62
C ARG A 86 3.81 10.09 -1.37
N VAL A 87 4.34 9.36 -0.38
CA VAL A 87 5.00 9.96 0.80
C VAL A 87 6.26 10.72 0.40
N ASP A 88 7.14 10.11 -0.39
CA ASP A 88 8.37 10.76 -0.88
C ASP A 88 8.04 12.03 -1.68
N ARG A 89 6.94 12.02 -2.44
CA ARG A 89 6.42 13.18 -3.19
C ARG A 89 5.91 14.30 -2.27
N GLU A 90 5.13 13.96 -1.25
CA GLU A 90 4.63 14.92 -0.24
C GLU A 90 5.79 15.52 0.56
N LEU A 91 6.80 14.73 0.91
CA LEU A 91 7.99 15.18 1.64
C LEU A 91 8.89 16.09 0.78
N SER A 92 8.98 15.81 -0.53
CA SER A 92 9.77 16.63 -1.47
C SER A 92 9.03 17.86 -2.01
N GLY A 93 7.74 18.04 -1.68
CA GLY A 93 6.94 19.19 -2.09
C GLY A 93 6.65 19.26 -3.60
N ARG A 94 6.73 18.14 -4.33
CA ARG A 94 6.53 18.12 -5.79
C ARG A 94 5.10 17.69 -6.14
N PRO A 95 4.22 18.58 -6.63
CA PRO A 95 2.86 18.19 -7.03
C PRO A 95 2.86 17.30 -8.29
N GLU A 96 1.80 16.48 -8.42
CA GLU A 96 1.55 15.57 -9.54
C GLU A 96 1.39 16.36 -10.86
N PRO A 97 2.00 15.94 -11.99
CA PRO A 97 1.65 16.52 -13.29
C PRO A 97 0.20 16.14 -13.62
N ALA A 98 -0.62 17.17 -13.87
CA ALA A 98 -2.02 17.07 -14.26
C ALA A 98 -2.24 16.29 -15.56
#